data_AF-M5F3M4-F1
#
_entry.id   AF-M5F3M4-F1
#
_cell.length_a   1.000
_cell.length_b   1.000
_cell.length_c   1.000
_cell.angle_alpha   90.00
_cell.angle_beta   90.00
_cell.angle_gamma   90.00
#
_symmetry.space_group_name_H-M   'P 1'
#
loop_
_entity.id
_entity.type
_entity.pdbx_description
1 polymer ?
#
loop_
_entity_poly.entity_id
_entity_poly.type
_entity_poly.pdbx_seq_one_letter_code
_entity_poly.pdbx_strand_id
1 'polypeptide(L)'
;MPNQALRQSEIENLQYISTMTNELLQMAEASRFPMIAYLLGMAYAEAFDVLRGGQPVRQMASTPRRSALPPKAVRAQSVGA
;
A
#
# COMPACT_ATOMS: atom_id res chain seq x y z
N MET A 1 -20.46 17.65 20.66
CA MET A 1 -20.30 16.44 19.81
C MET A 1 -18.86 16.38 19.28
N PRO A 2 -17.89 15.86 20.06
CA PRO A 2 -16.46 15.89 19.71
C PRO A 2 -16.08 15.00 18.51
N ASN A 3 -16.87 13.95 18.20
CA ASN A 3 -16.60 13.04 17.08
C ASN A 3 -16.76 13.67 15.69
N GLN A 4 -17.57 14.72 15.54
CA GLN A 4 -17.76 15.37 14.24
C GLN A 4 -16.59 16.29 13.88
N ALA A 5 -16.00 16.99 14.86
CA ALA A 5 -14.84 17.85 14.64
C ALA A 5 -13.58 17.04 14.29
N LEU A 6 -13.38 15.89 14.94
CA LEU A 6 -12.30 14.96 14.59
C LEU A 6 -12.43 14.49 13.13
N ARG A 7 -13.63 14.09 12.72
CA ARG A 7 -13.91 13.66 11.33
C ARG A 7 -13.72 14.78 10.32
N GLN A 8 -14.10 16.01 10.67
CA GLN A 8 -13.89 17.18 9.83
C GLN A 8 -12.39 17.48 9.65
N SER A 9 -11.61 17.40 10.72
CA SER A 9 -10.15 17.58 10.65
C SER A 9 -9.45 16.49 9.83
N GLU A 10 -9.95 15.25 9.85
CA GLU A 10 -9.45 14.17 8.99
C GLU A 10 -9.70 14.47 7.49
N ILE A 11 -10.88 15.01 7.16
CA ILE A 11 -11.21 15.41 5.79
C ILE A 11 -10.32 16.57 5.33
N GLU A 12 -10.12 17.57 6.16
CA GLU A 12 -9.25 18.71 5.86
C GLU A 12 -7.80 18.27 5.66
N ASN A 13 -7.29 17.37 6.52
CA ASN A 13 -5.96 16.81 6.37
C ASN A 13 -5.82 16.01 5.06
N LEU A 14 -6.83 15.21 4.69
CA LEU A 14 -6.83 14.46 3.44
C LEU A 14 -6.88 15.39 2.21
N GLN A 15 -7.66 16.48 2.27
CA GLN A 15 -7.69 17.50 1.21
C GLN A 15 -6.33 18.18 1.04
N TYR A 16 -5.66 18.50 2.15
CA TYR A 16 -4.31 19.06 2.14
C TYR A 16 -3.31 18.08 1.51
N ILE A 17 -3.31 16.82 1.95
CA ILE A 17 -2.45 15.75 1.40
C ILE A 17 -2.69 15.57 -0.10
N SER A 18 -3.95 15.53 -0.52
CA SER A 18 -4.34 15.41 -1.94
C SER A 18 -3.78 16.58 -2.76
N THR A 19 -3.87 17.80 -2.26
CA THR A 19 -3.35 18.99 -2.93
C THR A 19 -1.83 18.93 -3.08
N MET A 20 -1.11 18.65 -1.99
CA MET A 20 0.36 18.54 -2.02
C MET A 20 0.85 17.41 -2.92
N THR A 21 0.15 16.27 -2.94
CA THR A 21 0.50 15.14 -3.81
C THR A 21 0.36 15.51 -5.28
N ASN A 22 -0.68 16.28 -5.63
CA ASN A 22 -0.89 16.76 -6.99
C ASN A 22 0.18 17.78 -7.44
N GLU A 23 0.62 18.67 -6.56
CA GLU A 23 1.73 19.59 -6.86
C GLU A 23 3.04 18.83 -7.12
N LEU A 24 3.37 17.86 -6.25
CA LEU A 24 4.56 17.02 -6.43
C LEU A 24 4.48 16.19 -7.71
N LEU A 25 3.28 15.69 -8.07
CA LEU A 25 3.07 14.95 -9.31
C LEU A 25 3.44 15.80 -10.53
N GLN A 26 2.93 17.03 -10.59
CA GLN A 26 3.23 17.96 -11.68
C GLN A 26 4.74 18.26 -11.75
N MET A 27 5.41 18.44 -10.60
CA MET A 27 6.86 18.63 -10.56
C MET A 27 7.62 17.41 -11.07
N ALA A 28 7.19 16.20 -10.70
CA ALA A 28 7.80 14.95 -11.14
C ALA A 28 7.62 14.70 -12.64
N GLU A 29 6.44 15.02 -13.19
CA GLU A 29 6.17 14.98 -14.63
C GLU A 29 7.04 15.98 -15.39
N ALA A 30 7.11 17.22 -14.92
CA ALA A 30 7.94 18.26 -15.53
C ALA A 30 9.44 17.91 -15.50
N SER A 31 9.89 17.29 -14.41
CA SER A 31 11.29 16.87 -14.22
C SER A 31 11.63 15.51 -14.86
N ARG A 32 10.66 14.87 -15.52
CA ARG A 32 10.81 13.55 -16.18
C ARG A 32 11.27 12.44 -15.23
N PHE A 33 10.67 12.37 -14.05
CA PHE A 33 10.84 11.27 -13.11
C PHE A 33 9.64 10.31 -13.18
N PRO A 34 9.58 9.39 -14.17
CA PRO A 34 8.38 8.62 -14.47
C PRO A 34 7.93 7.72 -13.31
N MET A 35 8.87 7.11 -12.59
CA MET A 35 8.54 6.26 -11.45
C MET A 35 7.96 7.07 -10.27
N ILE A 36 8.47 8.28 -10.03
CA ILE A 36 7.99 9.16 -8.98
C ILE A 36 6.59 9.70 -9.35
N ALA A 37 6.42 10.15 -10.60
CA ALA A 37 5.12 10.58 -11.11
C ALA A 37 4.07 9.46 -11.01
N TYR A 38 4.43 8.23 -11.36
CA TYR A 38 3.53 7.09 -11.20
C TYR A 38 3.09 6.89 -9.74
N LEU A 39 4.03 6.86 -8.79
CA LEU A 39 3.71 6.65 -7.37
C LEU A 39 2.86 7.79 -6.79
N LEU A 40 3.14 9.04 -7.17
CA LEU A 40 2.37 10.20 -6.76
C LEU A 40 0.96 10.21 -7.37
N GLY A 41 0.83 9.83 -8.64
CA GLY A 41 -0.46 9.68 -9.30
C GLY A 41 -1.34 8.62 -8.63
N MET A 42 -0.74 7.47 -8.27
CA MET A 42 -1.43 6.44 -7.50
C MET A 42 -1.85 6.93 -6.11
N ALA A 43 -0.98 7.65 -5.39
CA ALA A 43 -1.29 8.20 -4.08
C ALA A 43 -2.40 9.27 -4.13
N TYR A 44 -2.39 10.12 -5.17
CA TYR A 44 -3.42 11.13 -5.39
C TYR A 44 -4.79 10.49 -5.66
N ALA A 45 -4.85 9.48 -6.54
CA ALA A 45 -6.07 8.74 -6.82
C ALA A 45 -6.66 8.09 -5.56
N GLU A 46 -5.81 7.44 -4.75
CA GLU A 46 -6.24 6.79 -3.52
C GLU A 46 -6.77 7.79 -2.48
N ALA A 47 -6.09 8.92 -2.28
CA ALA A 47 -6.55 9.97 -1.36
C ALA A 47 -7.91 10.53 -1.79
N PHE A 48 -8.12 10.69 -3.10
CA PHE A 48 -9.36 11.18 -3.65
C PHE A 48 -10.52 10.17 -3.54
N ASP A 49 -10.23 8.88 -3.70
CA ASP A 49 -11.21 7.81 -3.47
C ASP A 49 -11.64 7.76 -2.00
N VAL A 50 -10.70 7.88 -1.04
CA VAL A 50 -11.02 7.97 0.40
C VAL A 50 -11.88 9.19 0.71
N LEU A 51 -11.57 10.36 0.13
CA LEU A 51 -12.36 11.58 0.29
C LEU A 51 -13.80 11.42 -0.25
N ARG A 52 -14.02 10.57 -1.25
CA ARG A 52 -15.35 10.23 -1.79
C ARG A 52 -16.06 9.09 -1.04
N GLY A 53 -15.45 8.57 0.02
CA GLY A 53 -15.97 7.45 0.80
C GLY A 53 -15.65 6.07 0.22
N GLY A 54 -14.78 5.99 -0.78
CA GLY A 54 -14.20 4.75 -1.28
C GLY A 54 -13.29 4.09 -0.24
N GLN A 55 -13.19 2.77 -0.26
CA GLN A 55 -12.23 2.03 0.56
C GLN A 55 -10.91 1.94 -0.19
N PRO A 56 -9.77 2.14 0.49
CA PRO A 56 -8.48 2.03 -0.13
C PRO A 56 -8.25 0.62 -0.69
N VAL A 57 -7.76 0.52 -1.92
CA VAL A 57 -7.40 -0.77 -2.54
C VAL A 57 -6.17 -1.28 -1.82
N ARG A 58 -6.39 -2.09 -0.78
CA ARG A 58 -5.30 -2.75 -0.05
C ARG A 58 -4.60 -3.68 -1.03
N GLN A 59 -3.51 -3.22 -1.64
CA GLN A 59 -2.59 -4.06 -2.40
C GLN A 59 -2.03 -5.08 -1.41
N MET A 60 -2.70 -6.23 -1.35
CA MET A 60 -2.34 -7.36 -0.53
C MET A 60 -0.98 -7.81 -1.05
N ALA A 61 0.10 -7.35 -0.42
CA ALA A 61 1.44 -7.80 -0.69
C ALA A 61 1.40 -9.33 -0.62
N SER A 62 1.42 -9.98 -1.79
CA SER A 62 1.53 -11.41 -1.91
C SER A 62 2.90 -11.77 -1.35
N THR A 63 2.98 -11.95 -0.04
CA THR A 63 4.13 -12.60 0.58
C THR A 63 4.18 -13.96 -0.09
N PRO A 64 5.21 -14.28 -0.91
CA PRO A 64 5.36 -15.62 -1.39
C PRO A 64 5.61 -16.44 -0.12
N ARG A 65 4.62 -17.26 0.27
CA ARG A 65 4.85 -18.32 1.26
C ARG A 65 5.96 -19.17 0.68
N ARG A 66 7.19 -18.91 1.14
CA ARG A 66 8.39 -19.66 0.82
C ARG A 66 8.02 -21.11 1.02
N SER A 67 7.92 -21.83 -0.09
CA SER A 67 7.61 -23.25 -0.18
C SER A 67 8.31 -23.99 0.95
N ALA A 68 7.53 -24.57 1.86
CA ALA A 68 8.05 -25.50 2.85
C ALA A 68 8.66 -26.68 2.08
N LEU A 69 9.99 -26.70 2.00
CA LEU A 69 10.76 -27.84 1.52
C LEU A 69 10.46 -29.01 2.47
N PRO A 70 10.01 -30.19 1.99
CA PRO A 70 9.95 -31.38 2.83
C PRO A 70 11.39 -31.89 3.06
N PRO A 71 11.81 -32.16 4.31
CA PRO A 71 13.07 -32.86 4.53
C PRO A 71 12.91 -34.31 4.05
N LYS A 72 13.59 -34.62 2.94
CA LYS A 72 13.91 -36.00 2.57
C LYS A 72 14.86 -36.60 3.62
N ALA A 73 14.72 -37.91 3.78
CA ALA A 73 15.67 -38.89 4.32
C ALA A 73 15.60 -39.19 5.83
N VAL A 74 14.86 -40.25 6.16
CA VAL A 74 15.40 -41.36 6.96
C VAL A 74 15.00 -42.67 6.28
N ARG A 75 15.89 -43.19 5.42
CA ARG A 75 15.85 -44.57 4.94
C ARG A 75 16.71 -45.41 5.88
N ALA A 76 16.13 -46.51 6.35
CA ALA A 76 16.76 -47.71 6.89
C ALA A 76 17.58 -47.56 8.18
N GLN A 77 17.08 -48.20 9.24
CA GLN A 77 17.89 -49.11 10.04
C GLN A 77 16.98 -50.17 10.66
N SER A 78 16.92 -51.31 9.99
CA SER A 78 16.59 -52.61 10.56
C SER A 78 17.87 -53.19 11.17
N VAL A 79 17.99 -53.27 12.50
CA VAL A 79 18.90 -54.22 13.15
C VAL A 79 18.32 -54.63 14.52
N GLY A 80 17.94 -55.91 14.64
CA GLY A 80 18.15 -56.72 15.83
C GLY A 80 17.06 -56.75 16.92
N ALA A 81 16.20 -57.76 16.88
CA ALA A 81 16.17 -58.87 17.85
C ALA A 81 15.16 -59.93 17.40
#